data_AF-A0A2M6ZDB4-F1
#
_entry.id   AF-A0A2M6ZDB4-F1
#
_cell.length_a   1.000
_cell.length_b   1.000
_cell.length_c   1.000
_cell.angle_alpha   90.00
_cell.angle_beta   90.00
_cell.angle_gamma   90.00
#
_symmetry.space_group_name_H-M   'P 1'
#
loop_
_entity.id
_entity.type
_entity.pdbx_description
1 polymer ?
#
loop_
_entity_poly.entity_id
_entity_poly.type
_entity_poly.pdbx_seq_one_letter_code
_entity_poly.pdbx_strand_id
1 'polypeptide(L)' 'MENEPASNRGLHADLIAEGINPFRPEASSIQASKMMIEMMNTYVKRGQSFSFETTLSGENSVKLIPE' A
#
# COMPACT_ATOMS: atom_id res chain seq x y z
N MET A 1 -11.73 -1.23 29.49
CA MET A 1 -10.91 -1.77 28.38
C MET A 1 -11.04 -0.78 27.26
N GLU A 2 -10.04 0.09 27.12
CA GLU A 2 -10.01 1.12 26.10
C GLU A 2 -9.83 0.43 24.74
N ASN A 3 -10.88 0.46 23.91
CA ASN A 3 -10.79 0.09 22.51
C ASN A 3 -9.93 1.16 21.84
N GLU A 4 -8.61 0.94 21.81
CA GLU A 4 -7.71 1.66 20.92
C GLU A 4 -8.30 1.57 19.50
N PRO A 5 -8.63 2.70 18.84
CA PRO A 5 -9.13 2.66 17.48
C PRO A 5 -8.04 1.97 16.65
N ALA A 6 -8.39 0.88 15.96
CA ALA A 6 -7.52 0.22 15.01
C ALA A 6 -6.89 1.32 14.16
N SER A 7 -5.60 1.60 14.40
CA SER A 7 -4.87 2.72 13.81
C SER A 7 -5.01 2.57 12.30
N ASN A 8 -5.92 3.35 11.70
CA ASN A 8 -6.30 3.18 10.31
C ASN A 8 -5.13 3.67 9.45
N ARG A 9 -4.17 2.78 9.21
CA ARG A 9 -2.97 3.08 8.44
C ARG A 9 -3.34 2.98 6.97
N GLY A 10 -3.35 4.13 6.31
CA GLY A 10 -3.47 4.22 4.85
C GLY A 10 -2.13 3.91 4.19
N LEU A 11 -2.15 2.96 3.25
CA LEU A 11 -1.03 2.67 2.34
C LEU A 11 -1.28 3.34 1.00
N HIS A 12 -0.36 4.19 0.55
CA HIS A 12 -0.48 4.93 -0.71
C HIS A 12 0.77 4.66 -1.57
N ALA A 13 0.58 4.10 -2.76
CA ALA A 13 1.69 3.78 -3.66
C ALA A 13 2.50 5.03 -4.04
N ASP A 14 1.82 6.16 -4.23
CA ASP A 14 2.46 7.42 -4.64
C ASP A 14 3.37 7.98 -3.55
N LEU A 15 2.93 7.95 -2.28
CA LEU A 15 3.76 8.39 -1.15
C LEU A 15 4.99 7.50 -0.97
N ILE A 16 4.85 6.19 -1.23
CA ILE A 16 5.99 5.26 -1.23
C ILE A 16 6.93 5.60 -2.39
N ALA A 17 6.39 5.87 -3.58
CA ALA A 17 7.16 6.22 -4.76
C ALA A 17 7.91 7.55 -4.61
N GLU A 18 7.27 8.56 -4.01
CA GLU A 18 7.86 9.85 -3.62
C GLU A 18 8.99 9.65 -2.59
N GLY A 19 8.78 8.76 -1.62
CA GLY A 19 9.81 8.41 -0.65
C GLY A 19 11.04 7.72 -1.27
N ILE A 20 10.84 6.94 -2.34
CA ILE A 20 11.94 6.28 -3.08
C ILE A 20 12.65 7.29 -3.99
N ASN A 21 11.91 8.09 -4.75
CA ASN A 21 12.45 9.06 -5.68
C ASN A 21 11.62 10.35 -5.65
N PRO A 22 11.99 11.35 -4.83
CA PRO A 22 11.20 12.55 -4.65
C PRO A 22 11.18 13.46 -5.88
N PHE A 23 12.10 13.26 -6.84
CA PHE A 23 12.18 14.08 -8.05
C PHE A 23 11.59 13.39 -9.29
N ARG A 24 11.42 12.06 -9.27
CA ARG A 24 10.74 11.28 -10.32
C ARG A 24 10.01 10.05 -9.72
N PRO A 25 8.92 10.25 -8.95
CA PRO A 25 8.18 9.16 -8.30
C PRO A 25 7.68 8.07 -9.28
N GLU A 26 7.30 8.48 -10.48
CA GLU A 26 6.71 7.63 -11.52
C GLU A 26 7.69 6.56 -11.99
N ALA A 27 9.00 6.86 -11.96
CA ALA A 27 10.06 5.91 -12.25
C ALA A 27 10.18 4.80 -11.19
N SER A 28 9.63 5.04 -9.99
CA SER A 28 9.62 4.13 -8.85
C SER A 28 8.26 3.45 -8.64
N SER A 29 7.27 3.69 -9.49
CA SER A 29 5.89 3.17 -9.36
C SER A 29 5.81 1.65 -9.19
N ILE A 30 6.57 0.90 -9.99
CA ILE A 30 6.65 -0.57 -9.91
C ILE A 30 7.29 -1.01 -8.59
N GLN A 31 8.35 -0.33 -8.14
CA GLN A 31 9.02 -0.65 -6.88
C GLN A 31 8.12 -0.35 -5.69
N ALA A 32 7.47 0.81 -5.70
CA ALA A 32 6.52 1.23 -4.67
C ALA A 32 5.35 0.25 -4.56
N SER A 33 4.81 -0.22 -5.69
CA SER A 33 3.74 -1.22 -5.72
C SER A 33 4.15 -2.54 -5.07
N LYS A 34 5.37 -3.03 -5.34
CA LYS A 34 5.90 -4.25 -4.70
C LYS A 34 6.04 -4.07 -3.19
N MET A 35 6.62 -2.94 -2.76
CA MET A 35 6.81 -2.64 -1.35
C MET A 35 5.47 -2.51 -0.61
N MET A 36 4.48 -1.89 -1.25
CA MET A 36 3.13 -1.79 -0.72
C MET A 36 2.50 -3.17 -0.48
N ILE A 37 2.65 -4.13 -1.41
CA ILE A 37 2.19 -5.52 -1.22
C ILE A 37 2.90 -6.19 -0.03
N GLU A 38 4.21 -5.97 0.15
CA GLU A 38 4.95 -6.49 1.30
C GLU A 38 4.44 -5.91 2.64
N MET A 39 4.09 -4.62 2.66
CA MET A 39 3.48 -3.97 3.82
C MET A 39 2.09 -4.54 4.12
N MET A 40 1.25 -4.73 3.10
CA MET A 40 -0.06 -5.38 3.26
C MET A 40 0.08 -6.79 3.85
N ASN A 41 0.99 -7.60 3.32
CA ASN A 41 1.29 -8.93 3.86
C ASN A 41 1.73 -8.90 5.33
N THR A 42 2.48 -7.87 5.72
CA THR A 42 2.90 -7.68 7.11
C THR A 42 1.71 -7.36 8.02
N TYR A 43 0.77 -6.53 7.57
CA TYR A 43 -0.43 -6.23 8.35
C TYR A 43 -1.37 -7.42 8.46
N VAL A 44 -1.58 -8.16 7.37
CA VAL A 44 -2.36 -9.42 7.38
C VAL A 44 -1.78 -10.40 8.39
N LYS A 45 -0.45 -10.63 8.36
CA LYS A 45 0.22 -11.53 9.32
C LYS A 45 0.10 -11.08 10.78
N ARG A 46 -0.09 -9.78 11.02
CA ARG A 46 -0.24 -9.20 12.36
C ARG A 46 -1.71 -9.08 12.80
N GLY A 47 -2.67 -9.49 11.96
CA GLY A 47 -4.09 -9.30 12.22
C GLY A 47 -4.48 -7.82 12.33
N GLN A 48 -3.73 -6.93 11.66
CA GLN A 48 -3.95 -5.49 11.70
C GLN A 48 -4.78 -5.05 10.50
N SER A 49 -5.82 -4.26 10.77
CA SER A 49 -6.58 -3.59 9.72
C SER A 49 -5.75 -2.49 9.07
N PHE A 50 -5.89 -2.34 7.76
CA PHE A 50 -5.28 -1.27 6.98
C PHE A 50 -6.23 -0.87 5.84
N SER A 51 -6.11 0.36 5.38
CA SER A 51 -6.68 0.80 4.11
C SER A 51 -5.56 0.96 3.09
N PHE A 52 -5.89 0.84 1.81
CA PHE A 52 -4.93 1.09 0.76
C PHE A 52 -5.60 1.87 -0.37
N GLU A 53 -4.85 2.81 -0.93
CA GLU A 53 -5.28 3.63 -2.05
C GLU A 53 -4.24 3.52 -3.16
N THR A 54 -4.72 3.18 -4.35
CA THR A 54 -3.91 3.14 -5.56
C THR A 54 -4.46 4.22 -6.48
N THR A 55 -3.82 5.39 -6.54
CA THR A 55 -4.06 6.34 -7.63
C THR A 55 -3.24 5.88 -8.84
N LEU A 56 -3.47 4.63 -9.27
CA LEU A 56 -2.83 4.10 -10.45
C LEU A 56 -3.55 4.72 -11.65
N SER A 57 -3.02 5.84 -12.16
CA SER A 57 -3.47 6.47 -13.41
C SER A 57 -3.23 5.60 -14.66
N GLY A 58 -2.74 4.36 -14.49
CA GLY A 58 -2.55 3.37 -15.55
C GLY A 58 -3.40 2.13 -15.30
N GLU A 59 -4.29 1.82 -16.24
CA GLU A 59 -5.16 0.65 -16.23
C GLU A 59 -4.35 -0.66 -16.14
N ASN A 60 -4.35 -1.32 -14.97
CA ASN A 60 -4.06 -2.75 -14.85
C ASN A 60 -4.57 -3.28 -13.50
N SER A 61 -5.84 -3.72 -13.49
CA SER A 61 -6.44 -4.39 -12.35
C SER A 61 -5.94 -5.83 -12.24
N VAL A 62 -5.07 -6.12 -11.26
CA VAL A 62 -4.75 -7.51 -10.89
C VAL A 62 -5.76 -7.96 -9.84
N LYS A 63 -6.68 -8.85 -10.23
CA LYS A 63 -7.64 -9.47 -9.32
C LYS A 63 -6.94 -10.62 -8.58
N LEU A 64 -6.53 -10.35 -7.34
CA LEU A 64 -6.02 -11.36 -6.41
C LEU A 64 -6.93 -11.42 -5.19
N ILE A 65 -7.97 -12.26 -5.28
CA ILE A 65 -8.64 -12.84 -4.13
C ILE A 65 -8.85 -14.32 -4.47
N PRO A 66 -8.04 -15.25 -3.94
CA PRO A 66 -8.42 -16.65 -3.86
C PRO A 66 -9.49 -16.83 -2.77
N GLU A 67 -10.48 -17.70 -3.02
CA GLU A 67 -11.48 -18.14 -2.02
C GLU A 67 -10.85 -18.82 -0.80
#